data_AF-T1GLR1-F1
#
_entry.id   AF-T1GLR1-F1
#
_cell.length_a   1.000
_cell.length_b   1.000
_cell.length_c   1.000
_cell.angle_alpha   90.00
_cell.angle_beta   90.00
_cell.angle_gamma   90.00
#
_symmetry.space_group_name_H-M   'P 1'
#
loop_
_entity.id
_entity.type
_entity.pdbx_description
1 polymer ?
#
loop_
_entity_poly.entity_id
_entity_poly.type
_entity_poly.pdbx_seq_one_letter_code
_entity_poly.pdbx_strand_id
1 'polypeptide(L)'
;MRKIPKDIKASVRARNVTITGPRGTLRRSFKHLAIEMSMVNPRTLKVEKWFGTKKELAAVRTVCSHIENMIKGVTLGFQYKMRAVYAHFPI
;
A
#
# COMPACT_ATOMS: atom_id res chain seq x y z
N MET A 1 4.86 -11.95 3.20
CA MET A 1 4.57 -12.07 1.75
C MET A 1 3.12 -11.68 1.50
N ARG A 2 2.81 -10.90 0.45
CA ARG A 2 1.43 -10.52 0.12
C ARG A 2 1.05 -11.01 -1.27
N LYS A 3 -0.10 -11.68 -1.36
CA LYS A 3 -0.69 -12.19 -2.61
C LYS A 3 -1.43 -11.07 -3.33
N ILE A 4 -1.16 -10.89 -4.60
CA ILE A 4 -1.81 -9.92 -5.49
C ILE A 4 -2.92 -10.64 -6.26
N PRO A 5 -4.16 -10.11 -6.27
CA PRO A 5 -5.27 -10.63 -7.07
C PRO A 5 -4.93 -10.71 -8.57
N LYS A 6 -5.59 -11.63 -9.31
CA LYS A 6 -5.27 -11.93 -10.72
C LYS A 6 -5.45 -10.73 -11.65
N ASP A 7 -6.33 -9.80 -11.30
CA ASP A 7 -6.74 -8.66 -12.14
C ASP A 7 -5.90 -7.39 -11.89
N ILE A 8 -4.82 -7.52 -11.11
CA ILE A 8 -4.00 -6.38 -10.69
C ILE A 8 -2.55 -6.62 -11.13
N LYS A 9 -1.98 -5.61 -11.80
CA LYS A 9 -0.56 -5.59 -12.15
C LYS A 9 0.21 -4.80 -11.10
N ALA A 10 1.16 -5.44 -10.44
CA ALA A 10 2.07 -4.79 -9.51
C ALA A 10 3.48 -4.75 -10.08
N SER A 11 4.19 -3.64 -9.86
CA SER A 11 5.59 -3.46 -10.23
C SER A 11 6.33 -2.79 -9.08
N VAL A 12 7.57 -3.22 -8.84
CA VAL A 12 8.47 -2.61 -7.86
C VAL A 12 9.77 -2.26 -8.56
N ARG A 13 10.19 -1.00 -8.44
CA ARG A 13 11.50 -0.53 -8.93
C ARG A 13 12.10 0.41 -7.92
N ALA A 14 13.30 0.12 -7.42
CA ALA A 14 14.04 0.96 -6.48
C ALA A 14 13.19 1.43 -5.27
N ARG A 15 12.49 0.50 -4.61
CA ARG A 15 11.55 0.74 -3.49
C ARG A 15 10.37 1.68 -3.83
N ASN A 16 10.08 1.87 -5.12
CA ASN A 16 8.88 2.52 -5.60
C ASN A 16 7.89 1.45 -6.05
N VAL A 17 6.71 1.42 -5.44
CA VAL A 17 5.66 0.44 -5.73
C VAL A 17 4.62 1.10 -6.63
N THR A 18 4.34 0.44 -7.75
CA THR A 18 3.28 0.83 -8.69
C THR A 18 2.25 -0.29 -8.74
N ILE A 19 0.98 0.04 -8.52
CA ILE A 19 -0.14 -0.89 -8.60
C ILE A 19 -1.14 -0.36 -9.62
N THR A 20 -1.47 -1.18 -10.60
CA THR A 20 -2.43 -0.89 -11.67
C THR A 20 -3.60 -1.85 -11.55
N GLY A 21 -4.82 -1.30 -11.52
CA GLY A 21 -6.07 -2.07 -11.52
C GLY A 21 -7.18 -1.32 -12.28
N PRO A 22 -8.42 -1.82 -12.22
CA PRO A 22 -9.53 -1.30 -13.02
C PRO A 22 -9.89 0.16 -12.70
N ARG A 23 -9.73 0.61 -11.44
CA ARG A 23 -10.03 1.99 -11.05
C ARG A 23 -8.88 2.98 -11.24
N GLY A 24 -7.74 2.53 -11.76
CA GLY A 24 -6.59 3.39 -12.08
C GLY A 24 -5.24 2.87 -11.60
N THR A 25 -4.27 3.78 -11.50
CA THR A 25 -2.90 3.48 -11.08
C THR A 25 -2.51 4.24 -9.83
N LEU A 26 -1.92 3.55 -8.86
CA LEU A 26 -1.35 4.12 -7.65
C LEU A 26 0.16 3.91 -7.63
N ARG A 27 0.89 4.98 -7.28
CA ARG A 27 2.35 4.96 -7.14
C ARG A 27 2.72 5.46 -5.75
N ARG A 28 3.59 4.73 -5.05
CA ARG A 28 4.07 5.13 -3.73
C ARG A 28 5.52 4.75 -3.51
N SER A 29 6.29 5.71 -3.01
CA SER A 29 7.71 5.53 -2.70
C SER A 29 7.94 5.15 -1.24
N PHE A 30 8.77 4.13 -1.01
CA PHE A 30 9.25 3.71 0.31
C PHE A 30 10.77 3.88 0.46
N LYS A 31 11.38 4.80 -0.32
CA LYS A 31 12.84 5.04 -0.29
C LYS A 31 13.38 5.48 1.07
N HIS A 32 12.54 6.10 1.90
CA HIS A 32 12.88 6.52 3.25
C HIS A 32 13.09 5.35 4.22
N LEU A 33 12.63 4.14 3.87
CA LEU A 33 12.82 2.94 4.66
C LEU A 33 13.97 2.10 4.08
N ALA A 34 14.88 1.66 4.95
CA ALA A 34 15.95 0.74 4.61
C ALA A 34 15.44 -0.71 4.56
N ILE A 35 14.51 -0.99 3.65
CA ILE A 35 13.85 -2.29 3.44
C ILE A 35 14.09 -2.78 2.02
N GLU A 36 14.18 -4.09 1.86
CA GLU A 36 14.26 -4.73 0.56
C GLU A 36 12.86 -5.10 0.07
N MET A 37 12.60 -4.82 -1.21
CA MET A 37 11.34 -5.14 -1.86
C MET A 37 11.61 -5.83 -3.18
N SER A 38 11.07 -7.03 -3.33
CA SER A 38 11.23 -7.83 -4.54
C SER A 38 9.92 -8.52 -4.92
N MET A 39 9.73 -8.70 -6.22
CA MET A 39 8.66 -9.53 -6.76
C MET A 39 9.19 -10.95 -6.85
N VAL A 40 8.77 -11.83 -5.93
CA VAL A 40 9.15 -13.26 -5.98
C VAL A 40 8.44 -13.92 -7.15
N ASN A 41 7.16 -13.61 -7.30
CA ASN A 41 6.32 -14.00 -8.43
C ASN A 41 5.58 -12.76 -8.94
N PRO A 42 5.01 -12.78 -10.15
CA PRO A 42 4.12 -11.71 -10.63
C PRO A 42 2.95 -11.41 -9.69
N ARG A 43 2.60 -12.37 -8.82
CA ARG A 43 1.51 -12.29 -7.85
C ARG A 43 1.95 -12.25 -6.39
N THR A 44 3.26 -12.26 -6.10
CA THR A 44 3.75 -12.27 -4.72
C THR A 44 4.83 -11.22 -4.53
N LEU A 45 4.49 -10.17 -3.78
CA LEU A 45 5.44 -9.14 -3.37
C LEU A 45 6.01 -9.51 -1.99
N LYS A 46 7.34 -9.53 -1.93
CA LYS A 46 8.13 -9.81 -0.73
C LYS A 46 8.72 -8.49 -0.23
N VAL A 47 8.52 -8.23 1.06
CA VAL A 47 9.11 -7.09 1.76
C VAL A 47 9.90 -7.68 2.90
N GLU A 48 11.19 -7.40 2.93
CA GLU A 48 12.11 -7.95 3.92
C GLU A 48 13.00 -6.87 4.50
N LYS A 49 13.43 -7.11 5.73
CA LYS A 49 14.43 -6.31 6.41
C LYS A 49 15.44 -7.27 7.02
N TRP A 50 16.68 -7.16 6.59
CA TRP A 50 17.81 -7.87 7.17
C TRP A 50 18.15 -7.24 8.53
N PHE A 51 18.34 -8.08 9.54
CA PHE A 51 18.75 -7.68 10.90
C PHE A 51 17.91 -6.53 11.47
N GLY A 52 16.58 -6.61 11.34
CA GLY A 52 15.68 -5.55 11.76
C GLY A 52 15.54 -5.42 13.27
N THR A 53 15.72 -4.21 13.79
CA THR A 53 15.31 -3.85 15.16
C THR A 53 13.77 -3.84 15.30
N LYS A 54 13.26 -3.83 16.53
CA LYS A 54 11.80 -3.84 16.80
C LYS A 54 11.04 -2.72 16.06
N LYS A 55 11.64 -1.53 15.96
CA LYS A 55 11.06 -0.38 15.24
C LYS A 55 11.01 -0.61 13.72
N GLU A 56 12.07 -1.18 13.15
CA GLU A 56 12.13 -1.46 11.72
C GLU A 56 11.19 -2.60 11.31
N LEU A 57 11.03 -3.62 12.16
CA LEU A 57 10.06 -4.69 11.93
C LEU A 57 8.62 -4.16 11.89
N ALA A 58 8.31 -3.15 12.71
CA ALA A 58 7.03 -2.46 12.65
C ALA A 58 6.85 -1.72 11.31
N ALA A 59 7.90 -1.07 10.79
CA ALA A 59 7.86 -0.39 9.50
C ALA A 59 7.56 -1.35 8.33
N VAL A 60 8.08 -2.58 8.36
CA VAL A 60 7.75 -3.63 7.36
C VAL A 60 6.25 -3.93 7.35
N ARG A 61 5.60 -3.98 8.53
CA ARG A 61 4.14 -4.19 8.64
C ARG A 61 3.35 -3.00 8.07
N THR A 62 3.80 -1.77 8.34
CA THR A 62 3.19 -0.55 7.80
C THR A 62 3.20 -0.55 6.27
N VAL A 63 4.34 -0.91 5.69
CA VAL A 63 4.51 -1.03 4.23
C VAL A 63 3.57 -2.07 3.64
N CYS A 64 3.48 -3.26 4.26
CA CYS A 64 2.55 -4.29 3.82
C CYS A 64 1.09 -3.79 3.84
N SER A 65 0.71 -3.04 4.88
CA SER A 65 -0.64 -2.47 5.02
C SER A 65 -0.91 -1.40 3.96
N HIS A 66 0.08 -0.57 3.63
CA HIS A 66 -0.05 0.39 2.54
C HIS A 66 -0.24 -0.27 1.18
N ILE A 67 0.48 -1.36 0.90
CA ILE A 67 0.32 -2.13 -0.33
C ILE A 67 -1.09 -2.75 -0.39
N GLU A 68 -1.60 -3.27 0.72
CA GLU A 68 -2.96 -3.81 0.80
C GLU A 68 -4.02 -2.72 0.55
N ASN A 69 -3.82 -1.53 1.11
CA ASN A 69 -4.71 -0.40 0.85
C ASN A 69 -4.62 0.08 -0.60
N MET A 70 -3.44 0.09 -1.21
CA MET A 70 -3.30 0.41 -2.63
C MET A 70 -4.05 -0.61 -3.51
N ILE A 71 -3.96 -1.90 -3.19
CA ILE A 71 -4.71 -2.97 -3.87
C ILE A 71 -6.22 -2.73 -3.73
N LYS A 72 -6.72 -2.50 -2.52
CA LYS A 72 -8.15 -2.20 -2.27
C LYS A 72 -8.59 -0.92 -2.99
N GLY A 73 -7.72 0.09 -3.04
CA GLY A 73 -7.98 1.36 -3.70
C GLY A 73 -8.19 1.23 -5.20
N VAL A 74 -7.40 0.39 -5.89
CA VAL A 74 -7.54 0.19 -7.35
C VAL A 74 -8.65 -0.80 -7.73
N THR A 75 -9.14 -1.63 -6.79
CA THR A 75 -10.24 -2.58 -7.04
C THR A 75 -11.59 -2.03 -6.60
N LEU A 76 -11.73 -1.72 -5.31
CA LEU A 76 -12.98 -1.31 -4.67
C LEU A 76 -13.06 0.19 -4.47
N GLY A 77 -11.92 0.89 -4.39
CA GLY A 77 -11.85 2.31 -4.03
C GLY A 77 -12.16 2.58 -2.54
N PHE A 78 -12.08 3.85 -2.16
CA PHE A 78 -12.40 4.32 -0.80
C PHE A 78 -13.46 5.41 -0.88
N GLN A 79 -14.47 5.33 -0.01
CA GLN A 79 -15.51 6.35 0.12
C GLN A 79 -15.58 6.79 1.58
N TYR A 80 -15.43 8.10 1.81
CA TYR A 80 -15.65 8.72 3.11
C TYR A 80 -16.99 9.46 3.08
N LYS A 81 -17.86 9.17 4.05
CA LYS A 81 -19.12 9.90 4.27
C LYS A 81 -18.91 10.88 5.41
N MET A 82 -18.83 12.17 5.09
CA MET A 82 -18.69 13.24 6.08
C MET A 82 -20.05 13.89 6.33
N ARG A 83 -20.30 14.32 7.57
CA ARG A 83 -21.50 15.06 7.96
C ARG A 83 -21.07 16.33 8.69
N ALA A 84 -21.53 17.48 8.22
CA ALA A 84 -21.43 18.73 8.98
C ALA A 84 -22.49 18.69 10.09
N VAL A 85 -22.11 19.04 11.31
CA VAL A 85 -23.00 19.09 12.48
C VAL A 85 -22.87 20.47 13.08
N TYR A 86 -24.02 21.15 13.29
CA TYR A 86 -24.11 22.44 13.96
C TYR A 86 -25.15 22.36 15.08
N ALA A 87 -25.00 23.21 16.10
CA ALA A 87 -25.92 23.25 17.23
C ALA A 87 -26.64 24.61 17.38
N HIS A 88 -25.94 25.72 17.10
CA HIS A 88 -26.46 27.06 17.39
C HIS A 88 -26.63 27.92 16.13
N PHE A 89 -25.59 27.99 15.29
CA PHE A 89 -25.65 28.72 14.03
C PHE A 89 -25.65 27.72 12.87
N PRO A 90 -26.63 27.78 11.94
CA PRO A 90 -26.62 26.95 10.74
C PRO A 90 -25.34 27.14 9.94
N ILE A 91 -24.82 26.02 9.41
CA ILE A 91 -23.69 25.94 8.47
C ILE A 91 -24.23 25.77 7.06
#